data_AF-A0A0F9RBS1-F1
#
_entry.id   AF-A0A0F9RBS1-F1
#
_cell.length_a   1.000
_cell.length_b   1.000
_cell.length_c   1.000
_cell.angle_alpha   90.00
_cell.angle_beta   90.00
_cell.angle_gamma   90.00
#
_symmetry.space_group_name_H-M   'P 1'
#
loop_
_entity.id
_entity.type
_entity.pdbx_description
1 polymer ?
#
loop_
_entity_poly.entity_id
_entity_poly.type
_entity_poly.pdbx_seq_one_letter_code
_entity_poly.pdbx_strand_id
1 'polypeptide(L)' 'MNLKTTKVFKELEEAWVGGKRRCLLEGGTSSSKTYSMLQFLVWVAQESLKPLLISLVSESLPHLKRGMIRDFFNIIGEST' A
#
# COMPACT_ATOMS: atom_id res chain seq x y z
N MET A 1 -3.80 -12.90 -6.66
CA MET A 1 -4.04 -12.70 -5.21
C MET A 1 -5.54 -12.45 -5.00
N ASN A 2 -6.22 -13.11 -4.04
CA ASN A 2 -7.62 -12.80 -3.73
C ASN A 2 -7.65 -11.61 -2.74
N LEU A 3 -7.80 -10.39 -3.27
CA LEU A 3 -7.74 -9.16 -2.51
C LEU A 3 -9.14 -8.73 -2.03
N LYS A 4 -9.35 -8.70 -0.72
CA LYS A 4 -10.49 -7.97 -0.14
C LYS A 4 -10.15 -6.50 -0.07
N THR A 5 -10.64 -5.74 -1.05
CA THR A 5 -10.30 -4.32 -1.24
C THR A 5 -11.27 -3.37 -0.54
N THR A 6 -10.82 -2.14 -0.32
CA THR A 6 -11.63 -1.04 0.24
C THR A 6 -11.89 0.02 -0.84
N LYS A 7 -12.69 1.05 -0.51
CA LYS A 7 -12.88 2.23 -1.37
C LYS A 7 -11.54 2.92 -1.71
N VAL A 8 -10.64 3.02 -0.73
CA VAL A 8 -9.32 3.67 -0.89
C VAL A 8 -8.45 2.94 -1.91
N PHE A 9 -8.53 1.60 -1.95
CA PHE A 9 -7.80 0.82 -2.96
C PHE A 9 -8.26 1.19 -4.37
N LYS A 10 -9.58 1.26 -4.59
CA LYS A 10 -10.14 1.61 -5.91
C LYS A 10 -9.77 3.03 -6.33
N GLU A 11 -9.82 3.98 -5.41
CA GLU A 11 -9.41 5.37 -5.68
C GLU A 11 -7.91 5.47 -6.04
N LEU A 12 -7.06 4.65 -5.41
CA LEU A 12 -5.64 4.54 -5.78
C LEU A 12 -5.43 3.94 -7.16
N GLU A 13 -6.16 2.87 -7.48
CA GLU A 13 -6.12 2.22 -8.79
C GLU A 13 -6.54 3.18 -9.91
N GLU A 14 -7.65 3.90 -9.73
CA GLU A 14 -8.11 4.93 -10.67
C GLU A 14 -7.09 6.06 -10.84
N ALA A 15 -6.47 6.51 -9.74
CA ALA A 15 -5.43 7.54 -9.80
C ALA A 15 -4.17 7.05 -10.54
N TRP A 16 -3.78 5.80 -10.33
CA TRP A 16 -2.64 5.18 -11.00
C TRP A 16 -2.89 5.02 -12.50
N VAL A 17 -4.02 4.43 -12.88
CA VAL A 17 -4.44 4.26 -14.28
C VAL A 17 -4.61 5.63 -14.96
N GLY A 18 -5.13 6.61 -14.23
CA GLY A 18 -5.24 8.00 -14.68
C GLY A 18 -3.91 8.76 -14.78
N GLY A 19 -2.77 8.10 -14.53
CA GLY A 19 -1.43 8.67 -14.68
C GLY A 19 -1.13 9.81 -13.69
N LYS A 20 -1.80 9.84 -12.54
CA LYS A 20 -1.59 10.90 -11.54
C LYS A 20 -0.20 10.75 -10.92
N ARG A 21 0.60 11.82 -11.00
CA ARG A 21 1.94 11.86 -10.40
C ARG A 21 1.92 11.78 -8.87
N ARG A 22 0.87 12.30 -8.23
CA ARG A 22 0.74 12.39 -6.77
C ARG A 22 -0.67 11.99 -6.36
N CYS A 23 -0.76 11.18 -5.33
CA CYS A 23 -2.01 10.83 -4.65
C CYS A 23 -1.83 11.13 -3.16
N LEU A 24 -2.80 11.83 -2.57
CA LEU A 24 -2.81 12.16 -1.15
C LEU A 24 -3.97 11.40 -0.50
N LEU A 25 -3.67 10.66 0.56
CA LEU A 25 -4.66 9.90 1.32
C LEU A 25 -4.92 10.62 2.65
N GLU A 26 -5.99 11.41 2.73
CA GLU A 26 -6.33 12.21 3.92
C GLU A 26 -7.39 11.56 4.83
N GLY A 27 -7.46 12.02 6.08
CA GLY A 27 -8.47 11.62 7.08
C GLY A 27 -7.87 10.98 8.34
N GLY A 28 -8.73 10.55 9.27
CA GLY A 28 -8.30 10.07 10.60
C GLY A 28 -7.50 8.76 10.63
N THR A 29 -6.89 8.49 11.79
CA THR A 29 -6.25 7.21 12.13
C THR A 29 -7.24 6.04 12.02
N SER A 30 -6.78 4.84 11.68
CA SER A 30 -7.60 3.63 11.53
C SER A 30 -8.62 3.63 10.37
N SER A 31 -8.53 4.57 9.42
CA SER A 31 -9.39 4.64 8.23
C SER A 31 -8.89 3.78 7.05
N SER A 32 -8.16 2.69 7.31
CA SER A 32 -7.62 1.73 6.33
C SER A 32 -6.61 2.25 5.28
N LYS A 33 -6.28 3.55 5.26
CA LYS A 33 -5.40 4.17 4.27
C LYS A 33 -4.05 3.44 4.07
N THR A 34 -3.27 3.30 5.14
CA THR A 34 -1.94 2.68 5.07
C THR A 34 -2.02 1.25 4.58
N TYR A 35 -2.98 0.49 5.10
CA TYR A 35 -3.17 -0.90 4.73
C TYR A 35 -3.58 -1.05 3.26
N SER A 36 -4.56 -0.28 2.79
CA SER A 36 -5.00 -0.30 1.40
C SER A 36 -3.93 0.20 0.42
N MET A 37 -3.15 1.22 0.80
CA MET A 37 -1.99 1.66 0.03
C MET A 37 -0.94 0.55 -0.10
N LEU A 38 -0.61 -0.14 0.99
CA LEU A 38 0.34 -1.26 0.95
C LEU A 38 -0.17 -2.41 0.09
N GLN A 39 -1.44 -2.78 0.23
CA GLN A 39 -2.08 -3.80 -0.63
C GLN A 39 -1.96 -3.42 -2.12
N PHE A 40 -2.24 -2.16 -2.45
CA PHE A 40 -2.13 -1.65 -3.81
C PHE A 40 -0.69 -1.72 -4.33
N LEU A 41 0.29 -1.28 -3.55
CA LEU A 41 1.71 -1.31 -3.96
C LEU A 41 2.24 -2.74 -4.13
N VAL A 42 1.81 -3.68 -3.27
CA VAL A 42 2.13 -5.11 -3.41
C VAL A 42 1.55 -5.65 -4.73
N TRP A 43 0.28 -5.35 -5.01
CA TRP A 43 -0.36 -5.74 -6.26
C TRP A 43 0.36 -5.17 -7.49
N VAL A 44 0.70 -3.87 -7.48
CA VAL A 44 1.48 -3.23 -8.55
C VAL A 44 2.84 -3.92 -8.75
N ALA A 45 3.53 -4.26 -7.66
CA ALA A 45 4.81 -4.95 -7.74
C ALA A 45 4.70 -6.36 -8.35
N GLN A 46 3.60 -7.07 -8.08
CA GLN A 46 3.34 -8.42 -8.60
C GLN A 46 2.91 -8.41 -10.08
N GLU A 47 2.08 -7.46 -10.49
CA GLU A 47 1.55 -7.38 -11.86
C GLU A 47 2.51 -6.67 -12.83
N SER A 48 3.52 -5.97 -12.32
CA SER A 48 4.48 -5.26 -13.16
C SER A 48 5.35 -6.23 -13.96
N LEU A 49 5.35 -6.06 -15.29
CA LEU A 49 6.22 -6.81 -16.20
C LEU A 49 7.72 -6.50 -16.03
N LYS A 50 8.05 -5.41 -15.31
CA LYS A 50 9.42 -4.95 -15.07
C LYS A 50 9.66 -4.77 -13.58
N PRO A 51 10.89 -5.00 -13.07
CA PRO A 51 11.22 -4.73 -11.69
C PRO A 51 10.95 -3.26 -11.33
N LEU A 52 10.22 -3.04 -10.23
CA LEU A 52 9.94 -1.71 -9.69
C LEU A 52 10.73 -1.51 -8.40
N LEU A 53 11.35 -0.34 -8.26
CA LEU A 53 11.90 0.12 -6.99
C LEU A 53 10.83 0.95 -6.27
N ILE A 54 10.24 0.39 -5.21
CA ILE A 54 9.22 1.05 -4.40
C ILE A 54 9.82 1.38 -3.04
N SER A 55 9.94 2.67 -2.71
CA SER A 55 10.45 3.13 -1.41
C SER A 55 9.32 3.48 -0.47
N LEU A 56 9.32 2.85 0.70
CA LEU A 56 8.35 3.06 1.77
C LEU A 56 9.03 3.82 2.91
N VAL A 57 8.54 5.02 3.24
CA VAL A 57 9.17 5.93 4.21
C VAL A 57 8.21 6.33 5.32
N SER A 58 8.74 6.61 6.50
CA SER A 58 8.01 7.09 7.67
C SER A 58 8.91 8.04 8.48
N GLU A 59 8.33 8.75 9.45
CA GLU A 59 9.05 9.70 10.32
C GLU A 59 10.19 9.04 11.11
N SER A 60 9.98 7.80 11.58
CA SER A 60 10.98 7.06 12.36
C SER A 60 10.93 5.56 12.10
N LEU A 61 12.04 4.87 12.40
CA LEU A 61 12.11 3.40 12.31
C LEU A 61 11.06 2.68 13.17
N PRO A 62 10.78 3.11 14.42
CA PRO A 62 9.67 2.54 15.20
C PRO A 62 8.30 2.62 14.50
N HIS A 63 7.97 3.76 13.87
CA HIS A 63 6.69 3.92 13.15
C HIS A 63 6.62 3.01 11.92
N LEU A 64 7.72 2.92 11.17
CA LEU A 64 7.83 2.04 9.99
C LEU A 64 7.66 0.56 10.36
N LYS A 65 8.34 0.10 11.41
CA LYS A 65 8.29 -1.30 11.87
C LYS A 65 6.92 -1.70 12.39
N ARG A 66 6.31 -0.86 13.23
CA ARG A 66 5.05 -1.20 13.92
C ARG A 66 3.85 -1.21 12.97
N GLY A 67 3.82 -0.29 12.01
CA GLY A 67 2.73 -0.19 11.04
C GLY A 67 3.08 -0.92 9.75
N MET A 68 3.87 -0.27 8.89
CA MET A 68 4.00 -0.68 7.50
C MET A 68 4.65 -2.04 7.30
N ILE A 69 5.76 -2.33 7.99
CA ILE A 69 6.48 -3.59 7.79
C ILE A 69 5.62 -4.78 8.26
N ARG A 70 4.97 -4.65 9.42
CA ARG A 70 4.04 -5.67 9.92
C ARG A 70 2.90 -5.91 8.94
N ASP A 71 2.24 -4.83 8.50
CA ASP A 71 1.12 -4.92 7.58
C ASP A 71 1.54 -5.52 6.23
N PHE A 72 2.73 -5.17 5.74
CA PHE A 72 3.30 -5.74 4.53
C PHE A 72 3.44 -7.26 4.63
N PHE A 73 4.09 -7.77 5.68
CA PHE A 73 4.26 -9.22 5.88
C PHE A 73 2.91 -9.94 6.06
N ASN A 74 1.96 -9.32 6.76
CA ASN A 74 0.60 -9.84 6.88
C ASN A 74 -0.10 -9.94 5.50
N ILE A 75 0.07 -8.94 4.63
CA ILE A 75 -0.55 -8.89 3.29
C ILE A 75 0.01 -9.99 2.39
N ILE A 76 1.32 -10.25 2.43
CA ILE A 76 1.95 -11.29 1.60
C ILE A 76 1.85 -12.69 2.20
N GLY A 77 1.31 -12.82 3.42
CA GLY A 77 1.10 -14.11 4.09
C GLY A 77 2.36 -14.69 4.76
N GLU A 78 3.36 -13.86 5.05
CA GLU A 78 4.60 -14.23 5.75
C GLU A 78 4.56 -13.94 7.26
N SER A 79 3.41 -13.58 7.80
CA SER A 79 3.23 -13.34 9.22
C SER A 79 3.22 -14.67 10.00
N THR A 80 4.35 -14.97 10.65
CA THR A 80 4.53 -16.03 11.65
C THR A 80 3.72 -15.79 12.91
#